data_AF-A0A0P7BQG5-F1
#
_entry.id   AF-A0A0P7BQG5-F1
#
_cell.length_a   1.000
_cell.length_b   1.000
_cell.length_c   1.000
_cell.angle_alpha   90.00
_cell.angle_beta   90.00
_cell.angle_gamma   90.00
#
_symmetry.space_group_name_H-M   'P 1'
#
loop_
_entity.id
_entity.type
_entity.pdbx_description
1 polymer ?
#
loop_
_entity_poly.entity_id
_entity_poly.type
_entity_poly.pdbx_seq_one_letter_code
_entity_poly.pdbx_strand_id
1 'polypeptide(L)'
;MRPNAKTEFLLDSIRAYLLKQPLAHNHFGALQDPDLLRFINFHGLEPLVFQTIKKFDLKPPTAYADKLETFGLSQAAMNLVLQTELLKIKQAFHQNHIHIEDFKGIRFSNFLYNESIRAGGDLDLIVDRVNLVKALNIFRDLGFDLNVKKQRNSLGEVSFEELRDAHGQVELPLIKNQTHVDLHWGLHYPFLPYKMPSDILFHDDLDEKEKIFWILLTHHGAKEFWLRLKNLMDLGAFILKVDENFDWLTTVGKCKEFGYDRAFKNGLYLIEKNLKIELPRTLTNSIGSRSHSCEKHVVSFWNKGNHWGKSFPRLAYEQILIKSQDHGFSKWKYLKRVFEAYSEPNPIESKRIINFPKRFRILNFMSKILSYLIEKTFRR
;
A
#
# COMPACT_ATOMS: atom_id res chain seq x y z
N MET A 1 7.89 15.00 -18.22
CA MET A 1 7.45 15.82 -17.08
C MET A 1 8.50 15.63 -16.01
N ARG A 2 9.03 16.71 -15.44
CA ARG A 2 10.04 16.64 -14.37
C ARG A 2 9.35 16.80 -13.02
N PRO A 3 9.95 16.31 -11.92
CA PRO A 3 9.49 16.64 -10.58
C PRO A 3 9.50 18.17 -10.36
N ASN A 4 8.50 18.68 -9.63
CA ASN A 4 8.46 20.11 -9.24
C ASN A 4 9.30 20.34 -7.97
N ALA A 5 9.45 21.59 -7.53
CA ALA A 5 10.30 21.93 -6.37
C ALA A 5 9.93 21.16 -5.09
N LYS A 6 8.64 20.95 -4.81
CA LYS A 6 8.19 20.16 -3.64
C LYS A 6 8.57 18.70 -3.79
N THR A 7 8.31 18.09 -4.95
CA THR A 7 8.68 16.69 -5.22
C THR A 7 10.19 16.49 -5.17
N GLU A 8 10.98 17.42 -5.73
CA GLU A 8 12.44 17.40 -5.66
C GLU A 8 12.92 17.45 -4.20
N PHE A 9 12.37 18.33 -3.35
CA PHE A 9 12.71 18.37 -1.93
C PHE A 9 12.47 17.02 -1.22
N LEU A 10 11.34 16.35 -1.51
CA LEU A 10 11.04 15.05 -0.93
C LEU A 10 11.98 13.94 -1.43
N LEU A 11 12.28 13.93 -2.73
CA LEU A 11 13.27 13.01 -3.31
C LEU A 11 14.67 13.24 -2.71
N ASP A 12 15.06 14.50 -2.52
CA ASP A 12 16.34 14.86 -1.92
C ASP A 12 16.43 14.47 -0.45
N SER A 13 15.33 14.61 0.29
CA SER A 13 15.20 14.15 1.68
C SER A 13 15.37 12.62 1.77
N ILE A 14 14.73 11.87 0.87
CA ILE A 14 14.88 10.41 0.78
C ILE A 14 16.33 10.03 0.49
N ARG A 15 16.95 10.69 -0.50
CA ARG A 15 18.34 10.46 -0.87
C ARG A 15 19.31 10.75 0.28
N ALA A 16 19.15 11.88 0.95
CA ALA A 16 19.99 12.27 2.07
C ALA A 16 19.90 11.29 3.24
N TYR A 17 18.72 10.68 3.45
CA TYR A 17 18.54 9.64 4.44
C TYR A 17 19.15 8.30 3.99
N LEU A 18 18.72 7.74 2.86
CA LEU A 18 19.11 6.41 2.40
C LEU A 18 20.60 6.32 2.05
N LEU A 19 21.14 7.33 1.37
CA LEU A 19 22.52 7.36 0.90
C LEU A 19 23.46 8.11 1.86
N LYS A 20 22.95 8.58 3.01
CA LYS A 20 23.71 9.32 4.04
C LYS A 20 24.50 10.52 3.49
N GLN A 21 23.94 11.19 2.48
CA GLN A 21 24.58 12.32 1.78
C GLN A 21 23.91 13.66 2.16
N PRO A 22 24.55 14.83 1.90
CA PRO A 22 23.88 16.12 2.04
C PRO A 22 22.73 16.29 1.06
N LEU A 23 21.87 17.29 1.30
CA LEU A 23 20.87 17.71 0.31
C LEU A 23 21.59 18.24 -0.93
N ALA A 24 21.21 17.74 -2.10
CA ALA A 24 21.84 18.11 -3.36
C ALA A 24 21.43 19.50 -3.87
N HIS A 25 20.29 20.05 -3.38
CA HIS A 25 19.78 21.34 -3.84
C HIS A 25 19.37 22.26 -2.67
N ASN A 26 19.30 23.57 -2.96
CA ASN A 26 18.68 24.54 -2.07
C ASN A 26 17.15 24.47 -2.24
N HIS A 27 16.45 24.18 -1.14
CA HIS A 27 14.99 23.98 -1.13
C HIS A 27 14.21 25.11 -0.47
N PHE A 28 14.80 26.30 -0.30
CA PHE A 28 14.13 27.44 0.35
C PHE A 28 12.74 27.71 -0.24
N GLY A 29 12.63 27.79 -1.58
CA GLY A 29 11.34 28.02 -2.23
C GLY A 29 10.30 26.92 -1.98
N ALA A 30 10.72 25.65 -1.89
CA ALA A 30 9.82 24.54 -1.56
C ALA A 30 9.36 24.62 -0.10
N LEU A 31 10.27 24.97 0.82
CA LEU A 31 9.97 25.10 2.26
C LEU A 31 9.01 26.25 2.57
N GLN A 32 8.99 27.30 1.74
CA GLN A 32 8.05 28.43 1.88
C GLN A 32 6.69 28.16 1.20
N ASP A 33 6.54 27.06 0.47
CA ASP A 33 5.28 26.74 -0.22
C ASP A 33 4.22 26.26 0.79
N PRO A 34 3.08 26.97 0.91
CA PRO A 34 2.04 26.63 1.90
C PRO A 34 1.41 25.25 1.64
N ASP A 35 1.49 24.74 0.42
CA ASP A 35 0.96 23.45 0.02
C ASP A 35 1.91 22.28 0.32
N LEU A 36 3.14 22.55 0.80
CA LEU A 36 4.14 21.50 1.06
C LEU A 36 3.64 20.47 2.08
N LEU A 37 2.97 20.91 3.15
CA LEU A 37 2.48 20.00 4.19
C LEU A 37 1.47 18.97 3.65
N ARG A 38 0.52 19.42 2.82
CA ARG A 38 -0.42 18.53 2.13
C ARG A 38 0.32 17.50 1.28
N PHE A 39 1.41 17.91 0.65
CA PHE A 39 2.25 17.09 -0.20
C PHE A 39 2.99 16.00 0.57
N ILE A 40 3.59 16.37 1.70
CA ILE A 40 4.28 15.45 2.60
C ILE A 40 3.30 14.41 3.11
N ASN A 41 2.10 14.84 3.52
CA ASN A 41 1.07 13.93 4.02
C ASN A 41 0.56 12.97 2.94
N PHE A 42 0.33 13.45 1.72
CA PHE A 42 -0.01 12.57 0.60
C PHE A 42 1.08 11.51 0.37
N HIS A 43 2.34 11.91 0.45
CA HIS A 43 3.47 11.02 0.25
C HIS A 43 3.82 10.15 1.45
N GLY A 44 3.30 10.46 2.64
CA GLY A 44 3.55 9.74 3.90
C GLY A 44 4.99 9.87 4.38
N LEU A 45 5.59 11.05 4.22
CA LEU A 45 7.00 11.33 4.52
C LEU A 45 7.19 12.29 5.70
N GLU A 46 6.17 12.52 6.52
CA GLU A 46 6.21 13.47 7.64
C GLU A 46 7.41 13.23 8.58
N PRO A 47 7.67 12.00 9.07
CA PRO A 47 8.79 11.78 10.00
C PRO A 47 10.14 11.99 9.33
N LEU A 48 10.30 11.53 8.08
CA LEU A 48 11.51 11.75 7.29
C LEU A 48 11.79 13.24 7.15
N VAL A 49 10.80 14.03 6.71
CA VAL A 49 10.98 15.45 6.45
C VAL A 49 11.27 16.21 7.74
N PHE A 50 10.61 15.85 8.85
CA PHE A 50 10.92 16.41 10.17
C PHE A 50 12.40 16.17 10.54
N GLN A 51 12.89 14.94 10.38
CA GLN A 51 14.29 14.64 10.63
C GLN A 51 15.23 15.38 9.68
N THR A 52 14.90 15.49 8.39
CA THR A 52 15.68 16.24 7.41
C THR A 52 15.83 17.70 7.82
N ILE A 53 14.74 18.34 8.26
CA ILE A 53 14.74 19.72 8.73
C ILE A 53 15.66 19.89 9.94
N LYS A 54 15.52 19.01 10.95
CA LYS A 54 16.38 19.04 12.15
C LYS A 54 17.85 18.80 11.80
N LYS A 55 18.15 17.82 10.94
CA LYS A 55 19.52 17.42 10.58
C LYS A 55 20.26 18.51 9.80
N PHE A 56 19.58 19.23 8.92
CA PHE A 56 20.19 20.25 8.04
C PHE A 56 19.86 21.69 8.44
N ASP A 57 19.33 21.89 9.66
CA ASP A 57 18.91 23.20 10.21
C ASP A 57 18.06 24.05 9.24
N LEU A 58 17.13 23.39 8.54
CA LEU A 58 16.27 24.08 7.58
C LEU A 58 15.26 24.98 8.29
N LYS A 59 14.92 26.13 7.69
CA LYS A 59 14.02 27.14 8.29
C LYS A 59 12.69 27.25 7.52
N PRO A 60 11.76 26.28 7.67
CA PRO A 60 10.41 26.46 7.17
C PRO A 60 9.61 27.44 8.06
N PRO A 61 8.42 27.90 7.63
CA PRO A 61 7.53 28.68 8.47
C PRO A 61 7.21 27.98 9.81
N THR A 62 7.12 28.72 10.91
CA THR A 62 6.95 28.17 12.28
C THR A 62 5.75 27.22 12.39
N ALA A 63 4.59 27.62 11.85
CA ALA A 63 3.37 26.81 11.86
C ALA A 63 3.53 25.44 11.16
N TYR A 64 4.49 25.31 10.25
CA TYR A 64 4.80 24.04 9.60
C TYR A 64 5.75 23.18 10.45
N ALA A 65 6.77 23.79 11.05
CA ALA A 65 7.69 23.10 11.96
C ALA A 65 6.93 22.49 13.16
N ASP A 66 6.04 23.27 13.78
CA ASP A 66 5.25 22.84 14.93
C ASP A 66 4.34 21.65 14.59
N LYS A 67 3.75 21.64 13.39
CA LYS A 67 2.90 20.54 12.92
C LYS A 67 3.69 19.25 12.70
N LEU A 68 4.89 19.34 12.13
CA LEU A 68 5.75 18.17 11.95
C LEU A 68 6.27 17.63 13.27
N GLU A 69 6.62 18.51 14.21
CA GLU A 69 7.03 18.10 15.55
C GLU A 69 5.90 17.42 16.32
N THR A 70 4.71 18.03 16.32
CA THR A 70 3.51 17.45 16.92
C THR A 70 3.19 16.09 16.29
N PHE A 71 3.30 15.98 14.97
CA PHE A 71 3.13 14.72 14.26
C PHE A 71 4.14 13.67 14.75
N GLY A 72 5.44 14.01 14.82
CA GLY A 72 6.48 13.10 15.27
C GLY A 72 6.22 12.55 16.69
N LEU A 73 5.82 13.41 17.63
CA LEU A 73 5.46 13.00 18.99
C LEU A 73 4.22 12.09 19.00
N SER A 74 3.18 12.46 18.26
CA SER A 74 1.96 11.65 18.14
C SER A 74 2.21 10.28 17.51
N GLN A 75 3.12 10.19 16.53
CA GLN A 75 3.48 8.96 15.85
C GLN A 75 4.20 7.98 16.80
N ALA A 76 5.10 8.48 17.65
CA ALA A 76 5.78 7.65 18.64
C ALA A 76 4.77 7.06 19.65
N ALA A 77 3.86 7.89 20.17
CA ALA A 77 2.81 7.44 21.09
C ALA A 77 1.87 6.43 20.42
N MET A 78 1.45 6.70 19.18
CA MET A 78 0.60 5.81 18.39
C MET A 78 1.28 4.46 18.13
N ASN A 79 2.57 4.46 17.77
CA ASN A 79 3.33 3.23 17.55
C ASN A 79 3.35 2.35 18.81
N LEU A 80 3.51 2.92 20.00
CA LEU A 80 3.46 2.16 21.26
C LEU A 80 2.08 1.52 21.50
N VAL A 81 1.00 2.26 21.23
CA VAL A 81 -0.37 1.74 21.33
C VAL A 81 -0.60 0.59 20.34
N LEU A 82 -0.19 0.77 19.08
CA LEU A 82 -0.32 -0.24 18.03
C LEU A 82 0.48 -1.50 18.34
N GLN A 83 1.73 -1.36 18.82
CA GLN A 83 2.56 -2.51 19.23
C GLN A 83 1.94 -3.28 20.39
N THR A 84 1.41 -2.57 21.40
CA THR A 84 0.75 -3.19 22.55
C THR A 84 -0.48 -3.98 22.11
N GLU A 85 -1.30 -3.41 21.22
CA GLU A 85 -2.50 -4.11 20.73
C GLU A 85 -2.13 -5.27 19.79
N LEU A 86 -1.09 -5.13 18.98
CA LEU A 86 -0.56 -6.20 18.13
C LEU A 86 -0.13 -7.42 18.96
N LEU A 87 0.56 -7.20 20.09
CA LEU A 87 0.96 -8.29 20.99
C LEU A 87 -0.25 -9.05 21.55
N LYS A 88 -1.31 -8.34 21.95
CA LYS A 88 -2.56 -8.97 22.43
C LYS A 88 -3.23 -9.80 21.33
N ILE A 89 -3.30 -9.26 20.11
CA ILE A 89 -3.85 -9.97 18.95
C ILE A 89 -3.03 -11.24 18.70
N LYS A 90 -1.70 -11.13 18.59
CA LYS A 90 -0.83 -12.30 18.36
C LYS A 90 -0.97 -13.35 19.47
N GLN A 91 -1.08 -12.93 20.73
CA GLN A 91 -1.30 -13.86 21.84
C GLN A 91 -2.62 -14.62 21.72
N ALA A 92 -3.72 -13.94 21.38
CA ALA A 92 -5.03 -14.56 21.20
C ALA A 92 -5.03 -15.55 20.01
N PHE A 93 -4.37 -15.18 18.90
CA PHE A 93 -4.20 -16.07 17.74
C PHE A 93 -3.35 -17.30 18.07
N HIS A 94 -2.25 -17.11 18.80
CA HIS A 94 -1.40 -18.20 19.27
C HIS A 94 -2.17 -19.17 20.18
N GLN A 95 -2.96 -18.67 21.13
CA GLN A 95 -3.81 -19.49 22.01
C GLN A 95 -4.87 -20.30 21.27
N ASN A 96 -5.30 -19.85 20.08
CA ASN A 96 -6.25 -20.55 19.22
C ASN A 96 -5.58 -21.39 18.12
N HIS A 97 -4.25 -21.51 18.14
CA HIS A 97 -3.46 -22.22 17.12
C HIS A 97 -3.73 -21.72 15.70
N ILE A 98 -3.90 -20.40 15.54
CA ILE A 98 -4.06 -19.75 14.23
C ILE A 98 -2.84 -18.91 13.94
N HIS A 99 -2.22 -19.18 12.80
CA HIS A 99 -1.11 -18.39 12.32
C HIS A 99 -1.61 -17.05 11.74
N ILE A 100 -0.98 -15.95 12.15
CA ILE A 100 -1.23 -14.59 11.66
C ILE A 100 0.11 -13.88 11.44
N GLU A 101 0.22 -13.22 10.30
CA GLU A 101 1.45 -12.54 9.87
C GLU A 101 1.25 -11.03 9.90
N ASP A 102 2.30 -10.31 10.31
CA ASP A 102 2.34 -8.86 10.09
C ASP A 102 2.44 -8.63 8.58
N PHE A 103 1.57 -7.80 8.04
CA PHE A 103 1.47 -7.72 6.59
C PHE A 103 2.25 -6.54 6.02
N LYS A 104 2.04 -5.30 6.51
CA LYS A 104 2.69 -4.11 5.90
C LYS A 104 3.38 -3.20 6.91
N GLY A 105 2.71 -2.13 7.35
CA GLY A 105 3.35 -0.91 7.87
C GLY A 105 4.42 -1.16 8.93
N ILE A 106 4.07 -1.90 9.98
CA ILE A 106 4.96 -2.22 11.10
C ILE A 106 6.11 -3.14 10.66
N ARG A 107 5.82 -4.18 9.86
CA ARG A 107 6.84 -5.11 9.36
C ARG A 107 7.91 -4.38 8.55
N PHE A 108 7.48 -3.48 7.67
CA PHE A 108 8.39 -2.63 6.89
C PHE A 108 9.17 -1.66 7.78
N SER A 109 8.53 -1.05 8.77
CA SER A 109 9.23 -0.14 9.69
C SER A 109 10.37 -0.86 10.41
N ASN A 110 10.09 -2.03 10.97
CA ASN A 110 11.06 -2.80 11.76
C ASN A 110 12.17 -3.40 10.90
N PHE A 111 11.84 -3.86 9.69
CA PHE A 111 12.82 -4.48 8.82
C PHE A 111 13.61 -3.46 8.01
N LEU A 112 13.01 -2.42 7.43
CA LEU A 112 13.72 -1.53 6.50
C LEU A 112 14.49 -0.42 7.22
N TYR A 113 14.05 -0.02 8.42
CA TYR A 113 14.53 1.17 9.08
C TYR A 113 14.93 0.89 10.52
N ASN A 114 15.97 1.60 10.97
CA ASN A 114 16.45 1.50 12.36
C ASN A 114 15.81 2.56 13.27
N GLU A 115 15.12 3.54 12.68
CA GLU A 115 14.53 4.68 13.36
C GLU A 115 13.05 4.82 12.99
N SER A 116 12.27 5.55 13.79
CA SER A 116 10.84 5.84 13.54
C SER A 116 10.64 6.88 12.44
N ILE A 117 11.17 6.61 11.25
CA ILE A 117 11.12 7.48 10.07
C ILE A 117 10.00 7.14 9.09
N ARG A 118 9.35 5.99 9.29
CA ARG A 118 8.20 5.55 8.53
C ARG A 118 6.93 5.90 9.28
N ALA A 119 6.08 6.74 8.69
CA ALA A 119 4.74 6.99 9.22
C ALA A 119 3.88 5.71 9.14
N GLY A 120 3.02 5.49 10.13
CA GLY A 120 2.08 4.37 10.20
C GLY A 120 0.83 4.76 11.00
N GLY A 121 -0.31 4.13 10.73
CA GLY A 121 -1.57 4.51 11.39
C GLY A 121 -2.52 3.36 11.70
N ASP A 122 -2.21 2.17 11.20
CA ASP A 122 -3.05 0.98 11.26
C ASP A 122 -2.17 -0.27 11.43
N LEU A 123 -2.80 -1.35 11.89
CA LEU A 123 -2.24 -2.69 11.88
C LEU A 123 -2.68 -3.40 10.61
N ASP A 124 -1.77 -3.62 9.68
CA ASP A 124 -2.00 -4.51 8.56
C ASP A 124 -1.64 -5.94 8.97
N LEU A 125 -2.62 -6.85 8.98
CA LEU A 125 -2.43 -8.25 9.34
C LEU A 125 -2.94 -9.16 8.24
N ILE A 126 -2.36 -10.34 8.07
CA ILE A 126 -2.85 -11.35 7.11
C ILE A 126 -3.02 -12.71 7.78
N VAL A 127 -4.12 -13.38 7.46
CA VAL A 127 -4.43 -14.75 7.88
C VAL A 127 -4.68 -15.63 6.66
N ASP A 128 -4.44 -16.93 6.80
CA ASP A 128 -4.87 -17.88 5.77
C ASP A 128 -6.40 -17.82 5.65
N ARG A 129 -6.89 -17.78 4.41
CA ARG A 129 -8.32 -17.77 4.10
C ARG A 129 -9.06 -18.94 4.74
N VAL A 130 -8.43 -20.11 4.89
CA VAL A 130 -9.06 -21.26 5.56
C VAL A 130 -9.39 -20.98 7.03
N ASN A 131 -8.64 -20.07 7.66
CA ASN A 131 -8.82 -19.67 9.06
C ASN A 131 -9.64 -18.39 9.23
N LEU A 132 -10.12 -17.75 8.15
CA LEU A 132 -10.77 -16.44 8.20
C LEU A 132 -11.95 -16.38 9.19
N VAL A 133 -12.84 -17.37 9.17
CA VAL A 133 -14.02 -17.40 10.07
C VAL A 133 -13.59 -17.43 11.54
N LYS A 134 -12.59 -18.26 11.87
CA LYS A 134 -12.05 -18.33 13.23
C LYS A 134 -11.32 -17.03 13.61
N ALA A 135 -10.55 -16.47 12.70
CA ALA A 135 -9.86 -15.19 12.90
C ALA A 135 -10.85 -14.05 13.23
N LEU A 136 -11.95 -13.96 12.49
CA LEU A 136 -12.99 -12.96 12.75
C LEU A 136 -13.71 -13.16 14.08
N ASN A 137 -13.92 -14.41 14.50
CA ASN A 137 -14.43 -14.70 15.85
C ASN A 137 -13.45 -14.19 16.93
N ILE A 138 -12.15 -14.46 16.79
CA ILE A 138 -11.13 -13.94 17.73
C ILE A 138 -11.15 -12.41 17.78
N PHE A 139 -11.20 -11.74 16.62
CA PHE A 139 -11.30 -10.27 16.59
C PHE A 139 -12.56 -9.75 17.28
N ARG A 140 -13.71 -10.38 17.05
CA ARG A 140 -14.97 -10.04 17.74
C ARG A 140 -14.84 -10.19 19.25
N ASP A 141 -14.25 -11.29 19.71
CA ASP A 141 -14.08 -11.58 21.14
C ASP A 141 -13.06 -10.62 21.79
N LEU A 142 -12.09 -10.13 21.02
CA LEU A 142 -11.17 -9.05 21.42
C LEU A 142 -11.83 -7.66 21.44
N GLY A 143 -13.09 -7.53 21.03
CA GLY A 143 -13.86 -6.29 20.99
C GLY A 143 -13.63 -5.44 19.73
N PHE A 144 -13.13 -6.03 18.65
CA PHE A 144 -13.09 -5.35 17.34
C PHE A 144 -14.43 -5.47 16.63
N ASP A 145 -14.79 -4.41 15.92
CA ASP A 145 -16.00 -4.33 15.10
C ASP A 145 -15.69 -3.74 13.72
N LEU A 146 -16.66 -3.82 12.82
CA LEU A 146 -16.68 -3.16 11.54
C LEU A 146 -16.67 -1.63 11.71
N ASN A 147 -16.01 -0.93 10.78
CA ASN A 147 -16.06 0.54 10.78
C ASN A 147 -17.46 1.02 10.37
N VAL A 148 -18.35 1.24 11.33
CA VAL A 148 -19.77 1.63 11.12
C VAL A 148 -19.93 2.92 10.30
N LYS A 149 -18.93 3.81 10.27
CA LYS A 149 -18.98 5.01 9.40
C LYS A 149 -18.82 4.68 7.92
N LYS A 150 -18.10 3.59 7.59
CA LYS A 150 -17.86 3.12 6.21
C LYS A 150 -18.75 1.94 5.83
N GLN A 151 -19.17 1.14 6.80
CA GLN A 151 -19.93 -0.10 6.64
C GLN A 151 -21.22 0.03 7.42
N ARG A 152 -22.34 -0.43 6.85
CA ARG A 152 -23.66 -0.24 7.49
C ARG A 152 -24.03 -1.34 8.49
N ASN A 153 -23.27 -2.43 8.52
CA ASN A 153 -23.50 -3.57 9.40
C ASN A 153 -22.38 -3.61 10.45
N SER A 154 -22.69 -4.09 11.64
CA SER A 154 -21.68 -4.51 12.62
C SER A 154 -21.15 -5.91 12.27
N LEU A 155 -20.02 -6.28 12.85
CA LEU A 155 -19.39 -7.58 12.70
C LEU A 155 -20.30 -8.71 13.22
N GLY A 156 -21.17 -8.41 14.21
CA GLY A 156 -22.17 -9.34 14.73
C GLY A 156 -23.36 -9.60 13.79
N GLU A 157 -23.58 -8.75 12.80
CA GLU A 157 -24.70 -8.85 11.84
C GLU A 157 -24.29 -9.50 10.51
N VAL A 158 -23.01 -9.80 10.32
CA VAL A 158 -22.46 -10.35 9.07
C VAL A 158 -22.18 -11.85 9.25
N SER A 159 -22.68 -12.70 8.35
CA SER A 159 -22.23 -14.09 8.29
C SER A 159 -20.78 -14.14 7.81
N PHE A 160 -19.91 -14.72 8.64
CA PHE A 160 -18.49 -14.86 8.30
C PHE A 160 -18.27 -15.89 7.18
N GLU A 161 -19.15 -16.88 7.04
CA GLU A 161 -19.17 -17.83 5.94
C GLU A 161 -19.48 -17.11 4.62
N GLU A 162 -20.53 -16.29 4.59
CA GLU A 162 -20.86 -15.48 3.43
C GLU A 162 -19.72 -14.51 3.07
N LEU A 163 -19.04 -13.94 4.06
CA LEU A 163 -17.89 -13.06 3.84
C LEU A 163 -16.70 -13.83 3.24
N ARG A 164 -16.38 -15.01 3.78
CA ARG A 164 -15.29 -15.86 3.26
C ARG A 164 -15.55 -16.24 1.81
N ASP A 165 -16.80 -16.52 1.47
CA ASP A 165 -17.23 -16.97 0.16
C ASP A 165 -17.54 -15.79 -0.79
N ALA A 166 -17.56 -14.56 -0.28
CA ALA A 166 -17.78 -13.36 -1.08
C ALA A 166 -16.66 -13.18 -2.12
N HIS A 167 -17.04 -13.28 -3.39
CA HIS A 167 -16.12 -13.13 -4.51
C HIS A 167 -15.46 -11.74 -4.51
N GLY A 168 -14.14 -11.74 -4.70
CA GLY A 168 -13.37 -10.51 -4.92
C GLY A 168 -12.92 -9.77 -3.66
N GLN A 169 -13.35 -10.16 -2.47
CA GLN A 169 -12.88 -9.57 -1.22
C GLN A 169 -11.62 -10.26 -0.70
N VAL A 170 -10.65 -9.47 -0.25
CA VAL A 170 -9.36 -9.96 0.28
C VAL A 170 -8.89 -9.22 1.53
N GLU A 171 -9.67 -8.25 2.02
CA GLU A 171 -9.34 -7.43 3.18
C GLU A 171 -10.59 -6.94 3.91
N LEU A 172 -10.52 -6.66 5.20
CA LEU A 172 -11.61 -6.14 6.01
C LEU A 172 -11.06 -5.16 7.06
N PRO A 173 -11.51 -3.90 7.08
CA PRO A 173 -11.14 -2.96 8.14
C PRO A 173 -11.93 -3.24 9.41
N LEU A 174 -11.22 -3.36 10.52
CA LEU A 174 -11.70 -3.59 11.87
C LEU A 174 -11.25 -2.44 12.78
N ILE A 175 -12.09 -2.09 13.75
CA ILE A 175 -11.84 -0.97 14.68
C ILE A 175 -12.13 -1.41 16.10
N LYS A 176 -11.26 -0.97 17.02
CA LYS A 176 -11.47 -1.00 18.46
C LYS A 176 -10.91 0.27 19.06
N ASN A 177 -11.77 1.08 19.69
CA ASN A 177 -11.39 2.41 20.19
C ASN A 177 -10.75 3.27 19.08
N GLN A 178 -9.46 3.62 19.23
CA GLN A 178 -8.68 4.36 18.22
C GLN A 178 -7.76 3.45 17.39
N THR A 179 -7.78 2.14 17.62
CA THR A 179 -6.96 1.18 16.89
C THR A 179 -7.69 0.67 15.66
N HIS A 180 -7.03 0.80 14.51
CA HIS A 180 -7.49 0.28 13.23
C HIS A 180 -6.66 -0.94 12.84
N VAL A 181 -7.34 -2.01 12.42
CA VAL A 181 -6.73 -3.22 11.87
C VAL A 181 -7.29 -3.44 10.47
N ASP A 182 -6.44 -3.47 9.46
CA ASP A 182 -6.81 -3.96 8.13
C ASP A 182 -6.44 -5.45 8.06
N LEU A 183 -7.45 -6.32 8.23
CA LEU A 183 -7.28 -7.77 8.20
C LEU A 183 -7.37 -8.27 6.76
N HIS A 184 -6.30 -8.89 6.26
CA HIS A 184 -6.20 -9.46 4.93
C HIS A 184 -6.33 -11.00 4.96
N TRP A 185 -6.83 -11.56 3.86
CA TRP A 185 -6.80 -13.02 3.59
C TRP A 185 -6.49 -13.32 2.12
N GLY A 186 -5.95 -12.33 1.40
CA GLY A 186 -5.44 -12.47 0.06
C GLY A 186 -4.50 -11.31 -0.27
N LEU A 187 -3.48 -11.59 -1.09
CA LEU A 187 -2.44 -10.62 -1.43
C LEU A 187 -2.92 -9.55 -2.41
N HIS A 188 -3.78 -9.94 -3.35
CA HIS A 188 -4.30 -9.06 -4.38
C HIS A 188 -5.72 -9.46 -4.75
N TYR A 189 -6.48 -8.50 -5.27
CA TYR A 189 -7.82 -8.80 -5.75
C TYR A 189 -7.78 -9.82 -6.92
N PRO A 190 -8.72 -10.78 -6.99
CA PRO A 190 -8.77 -11.80 -8.04
C PRO A 190 -8.91 -11.25 -9.47
N PHE A 191 -9.43 -10.03 -9.63
CA PHE A 191 -9.56 -9.38 -10.92
C PHE A 191 -8.23 -8.82 -11.45
N LEU A 192 -7.22 -8.66 -10.60
CA LEU A 192 -5.89 -8.26 -11.03
C LEU A 192 -5.19 -9.42 -11.77
N PRO A 193 -4.22 -9.12 -12.65
CA PRO A 193 -3.60 -10.14 -13.51
C PRO A 193 -2.46 -10.91 -12.84
N TYR A 194 -2.23 -10.71 -11.54
CA TYR A 194 -1.18 -11.37 -10.77
C TYR A 194 -1.57 -12.82 -10.45
N LYS A 195 -0.56 -13.69 -10.39
CA LYS A 195 -0.72 -15.15 -10.22
C LYS A 195 -0.09 -15.68 -8.93
N MET A 196 0.31 -14.77 -8.04
CA MET A 196 0.97 -15.15 -6.81
C MET A 196 -0.01 -15.91 -5.89
N PRO A 197 0.36 -17.10 -5.38
CA PRO A 197 -0.46 -17.82 -4.42
C PRO A 197 -0.73 -16.97 -3.17
N SER A 198 -1.93 -17.02 -2.62
CA SER A 198 -2.28 -16.20 -1.44
C SER A 198 -1.66 -16.69 -0.14
N ASP A 199 -1.28 -17.96 -0.11
CA ASP A 199 -0.75 -18.71 1.04
C ASP A 199 0.78 -18.68 1.14
N ILE A 200 1.48 -18.22 0.10
CA ILE A 200 2.94 -18.19 0.03
C ILE A 200 3.63 -17.50 1.22
N LEU A 201 2.97 -16.52 1.87
CA LEU A 201 3.54 -15.85 3.05
C LEU A 201 3.52 -16.71 4.31
N PHE A 202 2.74 -17.79 4.31
CA PHE A 202 2.63 -18.76 5.40
C PHE A 202 3.49 -20.00 5.19
N HIS A 203 4.28 -20.04 4.13
CA HIS A 203 5.23 -21.12 3.93
C HIS A 203 6.45 -20.91 4.84
N ASP A 204 6.79 -21.95 5.63
CA ASP A 204 7.85 -21.90 6.63
C ASP A 204 9.26 -21.82 6.01
N ASP A 205 9.42 -22.20 4.73
CA ASP A 205 10.68 -22.20 4.00
C ASP A 205 11.01 -20.83 3.37
N LEU A 206 10.08 -19.88 3.38
CA LEU A 206 10.27 -18.57 2.77
C LEU A 206 11.00 -17.61 3.71
N ASP A 207 12.15 -17.10 3.28
CA ASP A 207 12.95 -16.15 4.08
C ASP A 207 12.15 -14.86 4.38
N GLU A 208 12.42 -14.24 5.53
CA GLU A 208 11.77 -13.00 5.95
C GLU A 208 11.95 -11.89 4.89
N LYS A 209 13.13 -11.82 4.27
CA LYS A 209 13.43 -10.85 3.21
C LYS A 209 12.56 -11.11 1.98
N GLU A 210 12.32 -12.37 1.62
CA GLU A 210 11.44 -12.73 0.50
C GLU A 210 9.99 -12.37 0.81
N LYS A 211 9.49 -12.67 2.02
CA LYS A 211 8.14 -12.26 2.47
C LYS A 211 7.95 -10.75 2.31
N ILE A 212 8.90 -9.97 2.80
CA ILE A 212 8.87 -8.50 2.72
C ILE A 212 8.93 -8.01 1.28
N PHE A 213 9.81 -8.59 0.45
CA PHE A 213 9.92 -8.25 -0.97
C PHE A 213 8.58 -8.40 -1.67
N TRP A 214 7.89 -9.52 -1.44
CA TRP A 214 6.63 -9.80 -2.10
C TRP A 214 5.51 -8.88 -1.67
N ILE A 215 5.37 -8.61 -0.37
CA ILE A 215 4.38 -7.64 0.12
C ILE A 215 4.63 -6.27 -0.50
N LEU A 216 5.90 -5.84 -0.51
CA LEU A 216 6.32 -4.56 -1.07
C LEU A 216 5.94 -4.51 -2.56
N LEU A 217 6.31 -5.53 -3.33
CA LEU A 217 6.04 -5.55 -4.76
C LEU A 217 4.53 -5.61 -5.06
N THR A 218 3.77 -6.45 -4.36
CA THR A 218 2.33 -6.58 -4.56
C THR A 218 1.59 -5.29 -4.25
N HIS A 219 1.87 -4.65 -3.11
CA HIS A 219 1.13 -3.46 -2.69
C HIS A 219 1.68 -2.18 -3.30
N HIS A 220 2.97 -1.93 -3.17
CA HIS A 220 3.57 -0.67 -3.58
C HIS A 220 3.80 -0.60 -5.08
N GLY A 221 4.22 -1.71 -5.69
CA GLY A 221 4.49 -1.77 -7.13
C GLY A 221 3.27 -2.11 -7.96
N ALA A 222 2.58 -3.20 -7.63
CA ALA A 222 1.54 -3.77 -8.46
C ALA A 222 0.18 -3.11 -8.25
N LYS A 223 -0.24 -2.91 -6.99
CA LYS A 223 -1.50 -2.21 -6.66
C LYS A 223 -1.34 -0.70 -6.79
N GLU A 224 -0.26 -0.13 -6.26
CA GLU A 224 -0.13 1.33 -6.15
C GLU A 224 0.78 1.99 -7.18
N PHE A 225 1.44 1.23 -8.06
CA PHE A 225 2.27 1.74 -9.16
C PHE A 225 3.32 2.79 -8.76
N TRP A 226 3.86 2.67 -7.54
CA TRP A 226 4.86 3.61 -7.00
C TRP A 226 4.38 5.08 -6.98
N LEU A 227 3.06 5.31 -6.89
CA LEU A 227 2.47 6.66 -6.95
C LEU A 227 2.71 7.51 -5.70
N ARG A 228 3.27 6.94 -4.64
CA ARG A 228 3.70 7.67 -3.44
C ARG A 228 5.21 7.52 -3.25
N LEU A 229 5.89 8.58 -2.84
CA LEU A 229 7.34 8.56 -2.65
C LEU A 229 7.78 7.69 -1.46
N LYS A 230 6.96 7.55 -0.41
CA LYS A 230 7.20 6.57 0.67
C LYS A 230 7.36 5.15 0.14
N ASN A 231 6.54 4.75 -0.84
CA ASN A 231 6.63 3.42 -1.47
C ASN A 231 7.95 3.23 -2.22
N LEU A 232 8.43 4.29 -2.88
CA LEU A 232 9.72 4.26 -3.58
C LEU A 232 10.90 4.24 -2.60
N MET A 233 10.77 4.97 -1.50
CA MET A 233 11.71 4.94 -0.38
C MET A 233 11.80 3.55 0.26
N ASP A 234 10.67 2.85 0.43
CA ASP A 234 10.64 1.47 0.94
C ASP A 234 11.43 0.53 0.02
N LEU A 235 11.21 0.60 -1.30
CA LEU A 235 11.95 -0.20 -2.27
C LEU A 235 13.45 0.09 -2.24
N GLY A 236 13.82 1.38 -2.19
CA GLY A 236 15.22 1.79 -2.10
C GLY A 236 15.90 1.31 -0.82
N ALA A 237 15.22 1.42 0.32
CA ALA A 237 15.70 0.91 1.60
C ALA A 237 15.87 -0.61 1.59
N PHE A 238 14.92 -1.34 0.99
CA PHE A 238 15.00 -2.79 0.86
C PHE A 238 16.25 -3.20 0.07
N ILE A 239 16.43 -2.62 -1.12
CA ILE A 239 17.56 -2.95 -2.01
C ILE A 239 18.91 -2.66 -1.34
N LEU A 240 19.05 -1.50 -0.69
CA LEU A 240 20.27 -1.15 0.04
C LEU A 240 20.53 -2.07 1.24
N LYS A 241 19.47 -2.53 1.91
CA LYS A 241 19.59 -3.37 3.11
C LYS A 241 19.96 -4.80 2.79
N VAL A 242 19.35 -5.39 1.75
CA VAL A 242 19.60 -6.79 1.39
C VAL A 242 20.81 -6.94 0.47
N ASP A 243 21.07 -5.94 -0.36
CA ASP A 243 22.22 -5.87 -1.29
C ASP A 243 22.43 -7.17 -2.08
N GLU A 244 23.65 -7.69 -2.20
CA GLU A 244 23.96 -8.96 -2.88
C GLU A 244 23.55 -10.21 -2.06
N ASN A 245 23.09 -10.04 -0.81
CA ASN A 245 22.70 -11.15 0.07
C ASN A 245 21.25 -11.61 -0.14
N PHE A 246 20.67 -11.31 -1.31
CA PHE A 246 19.32 -11.69 -1.68
C PHE A 246 19.38 -12.40 -3.03
N ASP A 247 18.63 -13.50 -3.17
CA ASP A 247 18.62 -14.28 -4.41
C ASP A 247 17.81 -13.56 -5.50
N TRP A 248 18.46 -12.56 -6.10
CA TRP A 248 17.88 -11.75 -7.16
C TRP A 248 17.59 -12.58 -8.41
N LEU A 249 18.38 -13.61 -8.71
CA LEU A 249 18.20 -14.43 -9.90
C LEU A 249 16.87 -15.19 -9.82
N THR A 250 16.65 -15.92 -8.71
CA THR A 250 15.40 -16.64 -8.47
C THR A 250 14.22 -15.68 -8.34
N THR A 251 14.40 -14.58 -7.62
CA THR A 251 13.33 -13.60 -7.39
C THR A 251 12.85 -12.94 -8.69
N VAL A 252 13.77 -12.57 -9.59
CA VAL A 252 13.42 -12.01 -10.91
C VAL A 252 12.70 -13.06 -11.76
N GLY A 253 13.08 -14.32 -11.66
CA GLY A 253 12.34 -15.45 -12.27
C GLY A 253 10.89 -15.50 -11.78
N LYS A 254 10.69 -15.54 -10.46
CA LYS A 254 9.36 -15.54 -9.83
C LYS A 254 8.54 -14.30 -10.17
N CYS A 255 9.16 -13.12 -10.31
CA CYS A 255 8.46 -11.91 -10.74
C CYS A 255 7.80 -12.09 -12.11
N LYS A 256 8.49 -12.71 -13.07
CA LYS A 256 7.93 -13.00 -14.41
C LYS A 256 6.82 -14.04 -14.34
N GLU A 257 7.00 -15.06 -13.53
CA GLU A 257 6.00 -16.12 -13.33
C GLU A 257 4.69 -15.56 -12.75
N PHE A 258 4.80 -14.75 -11.68
CA PHE A 258 3.68 -14.17 -10.96
C PHE A 258 3.06 -12.95 -11.63
N GLY A 259 3.68 -12.42 -12.69
CA GLY A 259 3.17 -11.27 -13.44
C GLY A 259 3.51 -9.91 -12.84
N TYR A 260 4.60 -9.82 -12.07
CA TYR A 260 5.11 -8.59 -11.45
C TYR A 260 6.34 -7.99 -12.14
N ASP A 261 6.82 -8.55 -13.26
CA ASP A 261 8.09 -8.15 -13.91
C ASP A 261 8.10 -6.65 -14.25
N ARG A 262 7.03 -6.14 -14.85
CA ARG A 262 6.91 -4.72 -15.21
C ARG A 262 6.79 -3.84 -13.98
N ALA A 263 6.02 -4.25 -12.97
CA ALA A 263 5.87 -3.51 -11.72
C ALA A 263 7.23 -3.34 -11.04
N PHE A 264 8.02 -4.42 -10.96
CA PHE A 264 9.35 -4.40 -10.37
C PHE A 264 10.32 -3.53 -11.18
N LYS A 265 10.42 -3.75 -12.50
CA LYS A 265 11.28 -2.94 -13.39
C LYS A 265 10.95 -1.45 -13.38
N ASN A 266 9.68 -1.08 -13.28
CA ASN A 266 9.27 0.31 -13.13
C ASN A 266 9.81 0.91 -11.82
N GLY A 267 9.74 0.16 -10.71
CA GLY A 267 10.31 0.57 -9.43
C GLY A 267 11.82 0.77 -9.51
N LEU A 268 12.54 -0.20 -10.08
CA LEU A 268 14.00 -0.13 -10.30
C LEU A 268 14.40 1.08 -11.15
N TYR A 269 13.68 1.33 -12.25
CA TYR A 269 13.89 2.51 -13.08
C TYR A 269 13.73 3.82 -12.28
N LEU A 270 12.68 3.90 -11.44
CA LEU A 270 12.40 5.09 -10.65
C LEU A 270 13.45 5.35 -9.56
N ILE A 271 13.97 4.31 -8.90
CA ILE A 271 15.01 4.48 -7.87
C ILE A 271 16.36 4.90 -8.47
N GLU A 272 16.80 4.29 -9.58
CA GLU A 272 18.06 4.68 -10.23
C GLU A 272 17.96 6.12 -10.73
N LYS A 273 16.84 6.46 -11.40
CA LYS A 273 16.65 7.77 -12.00
C LYS A 273 16.54 8.88 -10.95
N ASN A 274 15.71 8.68 -9.93
CA ASN A 274 15.31 9.76 -9.01
C ASN A 274 16.03 9.68 -7.65
N LEU A 275 16.31 8.48 -7.15
CA LEU A 275 17.02 8.28 -5.88
C LEU A 275 18.53 8.07 -6.05
N LYS A 276 19.01 7.84 -7.27
CA LYS A 276 20.45 7.61 -7.56
C LYS A 276 21.02 6.41 -6.78
N ILE A 277 20.17 5.44 -6.48
CA ILE A 277 20.58 4.20 -5.81
C ILE A 277 21.20 3.30 -6.88
N GLU A 278 22.43 2.86 -6.64
CA GLU A 278 23.08 1.82 -7.43
C GLU A 278 22.46 0.46 -7.09
N LEU A 279 22.13 -0.31 -8.13
CA LEU A 279 21.55 -1.64 -7.96
C LEU A 279 22.66 -2.68 -7.76
N PRO A 280 22.41 -3.73 -6.95
CA PRO A 280 23.30 -4.89 -6.88
C PRO A 280 23.65 -5.44 -8.27
N ARG A 281 24.86 -5.93 -8.46
CA ARG A 281 25.35 -6.45 -9.75
C ARG A 281 24.54 -7.65 -10.18
N THR A 282 24.23 -8.56 -9.26
CA THR A 282 23.38 -9.74 -9.55
C THR A 282 21.98 -9.33 -9.98
N LEU A 283 21.39 -8.32 -9.34
CA LEU A 283 20.12 -7.74 -9.77
C LEU A 283 20.24 -7.09 -11.15
N THR A 284 21.28 -6.29 -11.39
CA THR A 284 21.50 -5.61 -12.66
C THR A 284 21.69 -6.60 -13.82
N ASN A 285 22.38 -7.72 -13.58
CA ASN A 285 22.64 -8.75 -14.59
C ASN A 285 21.40 -9.61 -14.86
N SER A 286 20.57 -9.87 -13.85
CA SER A 286 19.35 -10.67 -13.98
C SER A 286 18.20 -9.90 -14.65
N ILE A 287 18.22 -8.58 -14.57
CA ILE A 287 17.23 -7.72 -15.22
C ILE A 287 17.74 -7.23 -16.58
N GLY A 288 16.93 -7.41 -17.62
CA GLY A 288 17.18 -6.78 -18.92
C GLY A 288 17.04 -5.25 -18.88
N SER A 289 16.91 -4.62 -20.06
CA SER A 289 16.73 -3.17 -20.15
C SER A 289 15.53 -2.68 -19.35
N ARG A 290 15.74 -1.57 -18.62
CA ARG A 290 14.74 -0.94 -17.76
C ARG A 290 14.14 0.26 -18.48
N SER A 291 12.83 0.24 -18.69
CA SER A 291 12.09 1.39 -19.21
C SER A 291 10.75 1.49 -18.52
N HIS A 292 10.31 2.73 -18.25
CA HIS A 292 9.04 3.00 -17.62
C HIS A 292 8.13 3.82 -18.54
N SER A 293 7.26 3.13 -19.27
CA SER A 293 6.31 3.72 -20.24
C SER A 293 5.35 4.75 -19.62
N CYS A 294 5.11 4.66 -18.31
CA CYS A 294 4.18 5.51 -17.57
C CYS A 294 4.85 6.56 -16.68
N GLU A 295 6.17 6.74 -16.76
CA GLU A 295 6.91 7.65 -15.88
C GLU A 295 6.27 9.05 -15.79
N LYS A 296 5.90 9.63 -16.94
CA LYS A 296 5.26 10.96 -16.97
C LYS A 296 3.97 11.03 -16.14
N HIS A 297 3.20 9.95 -16.08
CA HIS A 297 1.98 9.88 -15.29
C HIS A 297 2.31 9.72 -13.80
N VAL A 298 3.27 8.86 -13.45
CA VAL A 298 3.73 8.69 -12.06
C VAL A 298 4.27 10.00 -11.50
N VAL A 299 5.14 10.70 -12.22
CA VAL A 299 5.65 12.02 -11.82
C VAL A 299 4.53 13.06 -11.74
N SER A 300 3.50 12.98 -12.59
CA SER A 300 2.31 13.83 -12.49
C SER A 300 1.52 13.59 -11.20
N PHE A 301 1.40 12.34 -10.75
CA PHE A 301 0.79 12.00 -9.46
C PHE A 301 1.60 12.57 -8.30
N TRP A 302 2.93 12.40 -8.34
CA TRP A 302 3.82 13.02 -7.35
C TRP A 302 3.62 14.52 -7.31
N ASN A 303 3.71 15.19 -8.45
CA ASN A 303 3.57 16.65 -8.58
C ASN A 303 2.18 17.19 -8.24
N LYS A 304 1.14 16.36 -8.14
CA LYS A 304 -0.22 16.80 -7.76
C LYS A 304 -0.54 16.51 -6.30
N GLY A 305 0.09 15.49 -5.71
CA GLY A 305 -0.22 15.06 -4.35
C GLY A 305 -1.69 14.64 -4.17
N ASN A 306 -2.28 13.98 -5.18
CA ASN A 306 -3.71 13.67 -5.21
C ASN A 306 -3.97 12.18 -5.10
N HIS A 307 -4.86 11.79 -4.17
CA HIS A 307 -5.29 10.41 -4.01
C HIS A 307 -6.00 9.90 -5.28
N TRP A 308 -5.61 8.72 -5.77
CA TRP A 308 -6.21 8.05 -6.93
C TRP A 308 -7.69 7.70 -6.72
N GLY A 309 -8.14 7.70 -5.47
CA GLY A 309 -9.54 7.52 -5.10
C GLY A 309 -10.48 8.65 -5.51
N LYS A 310 -10.00 9.80 -6.00
CA LYS A 310 -10.84 10.86 -6.59
C LYS A 310 -11.17 10.54 -8.06
N SER A 311 -12.32 11.00 -8.58
CA SER A 311 -12.84 10.56 -9.89
C SER A 311 -11.88 10.83 -11.06
N PHE A 312 -11.30 12.02 -11.18
CA PHE A 312 -10.34 12.34 -12.24
C PHE A 312 -9.01 11.58 -12.09
N PRO A 313 -8.35 11.55 -10.91
CA PRO A 313 -7.20 10.69 -10.68
C PRO A 313 -7.42 9.20 -10.97
N ARG A 314 -8.64 8.69 -10.82
CA ARG A 314 -8.94 7.27 -11.09
C ARG A 314 -8.72 6.89 -12.55
N LEU A 315 -9.08 7.75 -13.52
CA LEU A 315 -8.85 7.46 -14.95
C LEU A 315 -7.36 7.37 -15.28
N ALA A 316 -6.57 8.30 -14.75
CA ALA A 316 -5.11 8.26 -14.92
C ALA A 316 -4.51 7.00 -14.27
N TYR A 317 -5.01 6.60 -13.11
CA TYR A 317 -4.61 5.36 -12.44
C TYR A 317 -4.90 4.12 -13.30
N GLU A 318 -6.10 3.99 -13.89
CA GLU A 318 -6.42 2.84 -14.77
C GLU A 318 -5.53 2.80 -16.02
N GLN A 319 -5.16 3.97 -16.57
CA GLN A 319 -4.21 4.03 -17.68
C GLN A 319 -2.83 3.53 -17.28
N ILE A 320 -2.36 3.88 -16.08
CA ILE A 320 -1.10 3.37 -15.54
C ILE A 320 -1.19 1.87 -15.34
N LEU A 321 -2.27 1.38 -14.72
CA LEU A 321 -2.52 -0.05 -14.54
C LEU A 321 -2.36 -0.78 -15.86
N ILE A 322 -3.15 -0.42 -16.88
CA ILE A 322 -3.16 -1.12 -18.17
C ILE A 322 -1.79 -1.12 -18.86
N LYS A 323 -1.05 -0.01 -18.78
CA LYS A 323 0.25 0.15 -19.43
C LYS A 323 1.42 -0.46 -18.64
N SER A 324 1.20 -0.76 -17.36
CA SER A 324 2.20 -1.31 -16.45
C SER A 324 2.06 -2.82 -16.26
N GLN A 325 1.32 -3.51 -17.14
CA GLN A 325 1.18 -4.95 -17.09
C GLN A 325 2.24 -5.68 -17.92
N ASP A 326 2.45 -6.94 -17.56
CA ASP A 326 3.39 -7.85 -18.20
C ASP A 326 2.90 -8.32 -19.57
N HIS A 327 3.80 -8.97 -20.32
CA HIS A 327 3.46 -9.61 -21.59
C HIS A 327 2.35 -10.65 -21.40
N GLY A 328 1.40 -10.70 -22.34
CA GLY A 328 0.24 -11.60 -22.27
C GLY A 328 -0.95 -11.04 -21.47
N PHE A 329 -0.85 -9.83 -20.92
CA PHE A 329 -2.00 -9.14 -20.33
C PHE A 329 -3.08 -8.85 -21.36
N SER A 330 -4.33 -9.20 -21.04
CA SER A 330 -5.50 -8.90 -21.86
C SER A 330 -6.43 -7.93 -21.14
N LYS A 331 -6.60 -6.73 -21.71
CA LYS A 331 -7.53 -5.72 -21.22
C LYS A 331 -8.96 -6.27 -21.12
N TRP A 332 -9.38 -7.07 -22.10
CA TRP A 332 -10.69 -7.71 -22.13
C TRP A 332 -10.87 -8.72 -21.00
N LYS A 333 -9.86 -9.57 -20.73
CA LYS A 333 -9.92 -10.50 -19.58
C LYS A 333 -9.98 -9.74 -18.26
N TYR A 334 -9.19 -8.67 -18.11
CA TYR A 334 -9.26 -7.80 -16.93
C TYR A 334 -10.64 -7.18 -16.74
N LEU A 335 -11.19 -6.53 -17.79
CA LEU A 335 -12.53 -5.92 -17.74
C LEU A 335 -13.63 -6.95 -17.44
N LYS A 336 -13.53 -8.15 -18.01
CA LYS A 336 -14.43 -9.26 -17.71
C LYS A 336 -14.37 -9.65 -16.23
N ARG A 337 -13.18 -9.83 -15.66
CA ARG A 337 -13.01 -10.17 -14.23
C ARG A 337 -13.52 -9.05 -13.31
N VAL A 338 -13.29 -7.79 -13.67
CA VAL A 338 -13.84 -6.62 -12.97
C VAL A 338 -15.37 -6.66 -12.99
N PHE A 339 -15.97 -6.89 -14.16
CA PHE A 339 -17.41 -7.05 -14.29
C PHE A 339 -17.91 -8.20 -13.42
N GLU A 340 -17.26 -9.36 -13.45
CA GLU A 340 -17.64 -10.52 -12.65
C GLU A 340 -17.59 -10.22 -11.15
N ALA A 341 -16.50 -9.61 -10.67
CA ALA A 341 -16.32 -9.26 -9.27
C ALA A 341 -17.36 -8.25 -8.76
N TYR A 342 -17.73 -7.25 -9.57
CA TYR A 342 -18.70 -6.22 -9.15
C TYR A 342 -20.16 -6.55 -9.49
N SER A 343 -20.42 -7.62 -10.26
CA SER A 343 -21.77 -8.10 -10.57
C SER A 343 -22.41 -8.88 -9.42
N GLU A 344 -21.62 -9.31 -8.43
CA GLU A 344 -22.12 -10.04 -7.28
C GLU A 344 -22.16 -9.12 -6.05
N PRO A 345 -23.32 -8.98 -5.39
CA PRO A 345 -23.40 -8.22 -4.14
C PRO A 345 -22.52 -8.84 -3.06
N ASN A 346 -21.82 -7.98 -2.33
CA ASN A 346 -20.93 -8.37 -1.24
C ASN A 346 -21.53 -7.93 0.11
N PRO A 347 -21.57 -8.77 1.15
CA PRO A 347 -22.23 -8.47 2.43
C PRO A 347 -21.67 -7.23 3.16
N ILE A 348 -20.43 -6.83 2.90
CA ILE A 348 -19.79 -5.66 3.54
C ILE A 348 -19.62 -4.45 2.61
N GLU A 349 -20.09 -4.53 1.36
CA GLU A 349 -20.04 -3.37 0.48
C GLU A 349 -21.10 -2.33 0.85
N SER A 350 -20.89 -1.07 0.45
CA SER A 350 -21.92 -0.05 0.58
C SER A 350 -23.21 -0.50 -0.13
N LYS A 351 -24.34 -0.49 0.61
CA LYS A 351 -25.65 -0.97 0.10
C LYS A 351 -25.92 -0.34 -1.25
N ARG A 352 -26.12 -1.19 -2.25
CA ARG A 352 -26.55 -0.73 -3.58
C ARG A 352 -27.95 -0.11 -3.45
N ILE A 353 -28.24 0.86 -4.32
CA ILE A 353 -29.58 1.48 -4.40
C ILE A 353 -30.62 0.39 -4.66
N ILE A 354 -30.30 -0.55 -5.56
CA ILE A 354 -31.14 -1.69 -5.89
C ILE A 354 -30.28 -2.96 -5.90
N ASN A 355 -30.67 -3.97 -5.14
CA ASN A 355 -30.08 -5.31 -5.26
C ASN A 355 -30.99 -6.18 -6.11
N PHE A 356 -30.45 -6.71 -7.20
CA PHE A 356 -31.17 -7.67 -8.04
C PHE A 356 -30.75 -9.10 -7.67
N PRO A 357 -31.63 -10.10 -7.87
CA PRO A 357 -31.25 -11.52 -7.74
C PRO A 357 -29.96 -11.84 -8.54
N LYS A 358 -29.11 -12.75 -8.03
CA LYS A 358 -27.77 -13.04 -8.59
C LYS A 358 -27.75 -13.32 -10.11
N ARG A 359 -28.85 -13.86 -10.65
CA ARG A 359 -29.02 -14.08 -12.11
C ARG A 359 -28.94 -12.81 -12.96
N PHE A 360 -29.23 -11.64 -12.41
CA PHE A 360 -29.23 -10.35 -13.11
C PHE A 360 -27.89 -9.61 -12.98
N ARG A 361 -26.81 -10.25 -13.44
CA ARG A 361 -25.42 -9.75 -13.27
C ARG A 361 -25.21 -8.34 -13.79
N ILE A 362 -25.72 -8.04 -15.01
CA ILE A 362 -25.60 -6.71 -15.62
C ILE A 362 -26.30 -5.64 -14.77
N LEU A 363 -27.53 -5.89 -14.33
CA LEU A 363 -28.28 -4.95 -13.51
C LEU A 363 -27.61 -4.71 -12.16
N ASN A 364 -27.06 -5.76 -11.55
CA ASN A 364 -26.27 -5.63 -10.33
C ASN A 364 -25.02 -4.78 -10.55
N PHE A 365 -24.26 -5.00 -11.63
CA PHE A 365 -23.09 -4.19 -11.96
C PHE A 365 -23.45 -2.71 -12.18
N MET A 366 -24.52 -2.44 -12.95
CA MET A 366 -25.02 -1.08 -13.17
C MET A 366 -25.48 -0.41 -11.87
N SER A 367 -26.18 -1.16 -11.01
CA SER A 367 -26.58 -0.69 -9.69
C SER A 367 -25.38 -0.31 -8.83
N LYS A 368 -24.28 -1.09 -8.87
CA LYS A 368 -23.04 -0.77 -8.15
C LYS A 368 -22.44 0.55 -8.64
N ILE A 369 -22.34 0.73 -9.96
CA ILE A 369 -21.82 1.97 -10.56
C ILE A 369 -22.68 3.17 -10.14
N LEU A 370 -24.00 3.05 -10.28
CA LEU A 370 -24.92 4.13 -9.90
C LEU A 370 -24.80 4.48 -8.42
N SER A 371 -24.75 3.46 -7.55
CA SER A 371 -24.59 3.65 -6.10
C SER A 371 -23.30 4.39 -5.77
N TYR A 372 -22.18 4.01 -6.40
CA TYR A 372 -20.91 4.71 -6.24
C TYR A 372 -20.97 6.17 -6.72
N LEU A 373 -21.60 6.44 -7.87
CA LEU A 373 -21.75 7.79 -8.40
C LEU A 373 -22.63 8.68 -7.49
N ILE A 374 -23.74 8.13 -6.97
CA ILE A 374 -24.62 8.85 -6.04
C ILE A 374 -23.88 9.14 -4.73
N GLU A 375 -23.21 8.15 -4.15
CA GLU A 375 -22.43 8.32 -2.92
C GLU A 375 -21.38 9.42 -3.08
N LYS A 376 -20.64 9.41 -4.20
CA LYS A 376 -19.65 10.44 -4.55
C LYS A 376 -20.22 11.84 -4.76
N THR A 377 -21.44 11.93 -5.26
CA THR A 377 -22.07 13.21 -5.63
C THR A 377 -22.79 13.85 -4.46
N PHE A 378 -23.48 13.05 -3.63
CA PHE A 378 -24.42 13.53 -2.62
C PHE A 378 -23.99 13.29 -1.17
N ARG A 379 -23.03 12.39 -0.89
CA ARG A 379 -22.60 12.06 0.49
C ARG A 379 -21.22 12.61 0.84
N ARG A 380 -20.90 13.84 0.42
CA ARG A 380 -19.66 14.50 0.83
C ARG A 380 -19.63 14.79 2.32
#